data_AF-A0A945CV81-F1
#
_entry.id   AF-A0A945CV81-F1
#
_cell.length_a   1.000
_cell.length_b   1.000
_cell.length_c   1.000
_cell.angle_alpha   90.00
_cell.angle_beta   90.00
_cell.angle_gamma   90.00
#
_symmetry.space_group_name_H-M   'P 1'
#
loop_
_entity.id
_entity.type
_entity.pdbx_description
1 polymer ?
#
loop_
_entity_poly.entity_id
_entity_poly.type
_entity_poly.pdbx_seq_one_letter_code
_entity_poly.pdbx_strand_id
1 'polypeptide(L)'
;MDGTEYSPRRPAAWTALCFGAGLLPAHYAHLPVLHLVIGSGLLFLLVLCLYRWERLRGICMGLLLFVLGALRYEADTELLPPDHMTNADLFDRAAVIRGVIVEEPERTEERIRFALALEEVETDSAIYRVSGRVLVTVKEVGLAADCGDRLSLRGKLRRGQPARNPGAFDYREFLALRGLHGTFYVKRVEQIVAVEDLPGSRVYEWLVRPVRGAIRETIQRNLSGPPAGLLQGMLLGEKYRIPDEVKDIFRRTGLAHALVISGLHVGLVAAFFFTGFGLFRLPDRAACG
;
A
#
# COMPACT_ATOMS: atom_id res chain seq x y z
N MET A 1 10.68 -20.14 -51.08
CA MET A 1 10.73 -18.96 -50.20
C MET A 1 9.29 -18.61 -49.89
N ASP A 2 8.81 -18.95 -48.70
CA ASP A 2 7.59 -18.36 -48.13
C ASP A 2 7.78 -18.36 -46.62
N GLY A 3 8.36 -17.25 -46.14
CA GLY A 3 8.48 -16.97 -44.72
C GLY A 3 7.14 -16.46 -44.22
N THR A 4 6.31 -17.37 -43.71
CA THR A 4 5.15 -16.97 -42.92
C THR A 4 5.65 -16.43 -41.58
N GLU A 5 5.79 -15.11 -41.48
CA GLU A 5 5.99 -14.41 -40.21
C GLU A 5 4.86 -14.81 -39.25
N TYR A 6 5.20 -15.68 -38.30
CA TYR A 6 4.37 -15.96 -37.15
C TYR A 6 4.38 -14.71 -36.26
N SER A 7 3.44 -13.79 -36.48
CA SER A 7 3.17 -12.70 -35.56
C SER A 7 2.53 -13.28 -34.30
N PRO A 8 3.21 -13.31 -33.14
CA PRO A 8 2.60 -13.83 -31.93
C PRO A 8 1.46 -12.89 -31.57
N ARG A 9 0.22 -13.37 -31.69
CA ARG A 9 -0.94 -12.67 -31.13
C ARG A 9 -0.66 -12.54 -29.63
N ARG A 10 -0.40 -11.31 -29.16
CA ARG A 10 -0.18 -10.99 -27.75
C ARG A 10 -1.45 -10.35 -27.17
N PRO A 11 -2.55 -11.11 -26.99
CA PRO A 11 -3.81 -10.56 -26.49
C PRO A 11 -3.63 -9.90 -25.13
N ALA A 12 -2.75 -10.43 -24.28
CA ALA A 12 -2.43 -9.87 -22.96
C ALA A 12 -1.78 -8.47 -23.02
N ALA A 13 -0.95 -8.20 -24.03
CA ALA A 13 -0.34 -6.88 -24.20
C ALA A 13 -1.38 -5.84 -24.65
N TRP A 14 -2.30 -6.25 -25.51
CA TRP A 14 -3.40 -5.40 -25.97
C TRP A 14 -4.38 -5.06 -24.84
N THR A 15 -4.75 -6.03 -24.02
CA THR A 15 -5.60 -5.80 -22.84
C THR A 15 -4.93 -4.87 -21.82
N ALA A 16 -3.63 -5.05 -21.58
CA ALA A 16 -2.88 -4.18 -20.67
C ALA A 16 -2.77 -2.74 -21.19
N LEU A 17 -2.58 -2.55 -22.51
CA LEU A 17 -2.56 -1.24 -23.15
C LEU A 17 -3.92 -0.53 -23.05
N CYS A 18 -5.02 -1.21 -23.36
CA CYS A 18 -6.36 -0.60 -23.28
C CYS A 18 -6.74 -0.23 -21.84
N PHE A 19 -6.44 -1.10 -20.87
CA PHE A 19 -6.67 -0.82 -19.45
C PHE A 19 -5.79 0.33 -18.96
N GLY A 20 -4.50 0.32 -19.28
CA GLY A 20 -3.54 1.37 -18.92
C GLY A 20 -3.87 2.73 -19.54
N ALA A 21 -4.33 2.74 -20.79
CA ALA A 21 -4.77 3.96 -21.47
C ALA A 21 -5.97 4.61 -20.78
N GLY A 22 -6.79 3.85 -20.06
CA GLY A 22 -7.92 4.36 -19.26
C GLY A 22 -7.50 5.17 -18.03
N LEU A 23 -6.29 4.95 -17.50
CA LEU A 23 -5.79 5.68 -16.32
C LEU A 23 -5.39 7.13 -16.64
N LEU A 24 -4.80 7.35 -17.83
CA LEU A 24 -4.24 8.66 -18.19
C LEU A 24 -5.29 9.79 -18.27
N PRO A 25 -6.42 9.64 -18.99
CA PRO A 25 -7.44 10.67 -19.04
C PRO A 25 -8.23 10.80 -17.74
N ALA A 26 -8.38 9.72 -16.96
CA ALA A 26 -9.03 9.77 -15.65
C ALA A 26 -8.26 10.66 -14.65
N HIS A 27 -6.94 10.80 -14.81
CA HIS A 27 -6.14 11.75 -14.03
C HIS A 27 -6.44 13.22 -14.34
N TYR A 28 -6.80 13.55 -15.59
CA TYR A 28 -7.01 14.95 -16.02
C TYR A 28 -8.49 15.35 -16.07
N ALA A 29 -9.40 14.39 -16.18
CA ALA A 29 -10.83 14.61 -16.27
C ALA A 29 -11.53 13.88 -15.13
N HIS A 30 -11.90 14.62 -14.09
CA HIS A 30 -12.77 14.13 -13.01
C HIS A 30 -14.16 13.86 -13.57
N LEU A 31 -14.45 12.59 -13.86
CA LEU A 31 -15.74 12.16 -14.41
C LEU A 31 -16.52 11.49 -13.28
N PRO A 32 -17.78 11.87 -13.03
CA PRO A 32 -18.51 11.33 -11.90
C PRO A 32 -18.64 9.80 -12.02
N VAL A 33 -18.28 9.06 -10.97
CA VAL A 33 -18.28 7.57 -10.91
C VAL A 33 -19.57 6.97 -11.48
N LEU A 34 -20.71 7.61 -11.23
CA LEU A 34 -22.02 7.15 -11.72
C LEU A 34 -22.07 7.03 -13.27
N HIS A 35 -21.52 7.99 -14.00
CA HIS A 35 -21.52 7.97 -15.47
C HIS A 35 -20.63 6.86 -16.01
N LEU A 36 -19.49 6.63 -15.35
CA LEU A 36 -18.57 5.56 -15.70
C LEU A 36 -19.18 4.17 -15.44
N VAL A 37 -19.91 3.99 -14.34
CA VAL A 37 -20.62 2.74 -14.02
C VAL A 37 -21.71 2.46 -15.06
N ILE A 38 -22.55 3.46 -15.36
CA ILE A 38 -23.61 3.35 -16.38
C ILE A 38 -23.00 3.05 -17.76
N GLY A 39 -21.93 3.75 -18.13
CA GLY A 39 -21.21 3.55 -19.38
C GLY A 39 -20.63 2.14 -19.51
N SER A 40 -20.02 1.61 -18.43
CA SER A 40 -19.48 0.25 -18.41
C SER A 40 -20.55 -0.82 -18.59
N GLY A 41 -21.73 -0.64 -17.97
CA GLY A 41 -22.87 -1.55 -18.11
C GLY A 41 -23.43 -1.57 -19.53
N LEU A 42 -23.59 -0.40 -20.16
CA LEU A 42 -24.03 -0.29 -21.55
C LEU A 42 -23.04 -0.93 -22.53
N LEU A 43 -21.74 -0.72 -22.32
CA LEU A 43 -20.69 -1.33 -23.12
C LEU A 43 -20.63 -2.85 -22.96
N PHE A 44 -20.84 -3.36 -21.75
CA PHE A 44 -20.92 -4.80 -21.51
C PHE A 44 -22.10 -5.44 -22.25
N LEU A 45 -23.29 -4.81 -22.21
CA LEU A 45 -24.46 -5.27 -22.96
C LEU A 45 -24.23 -5.22 -24.47
N LEU A 46 -23.54 -4.20 -24.97
CA LEU A 46 -23.19 -4.07 -26.39
C LEU A 46 -22.22 -5.17 -26.85
N VAL A 47 -21.23 -5.54 -26.02
CA VAL A 47 -20.31 -6.67 -26.28
C VAL A 47 -21.08 -8.00 -26.39
N LEU A 48 -22.07 -8.22 -25.53
CA LEU A 48 -22.93 -9.42 -25.57
C LEU A 48 -23.81 -9.46 -26.83
N CYS A 49 -24.34 -8.31 -27.26
CA CYS A 49 -25.19 -8.21 -28.45
C CYS A 49 -24.40 -8.40 -29.76
N LEU A 50 -23.14 -7.96 -29.80
CA LEU A 50 -22.27 -8.02 -30.99
C LEU A 50 -21.58 -9.39 -31.19
N TYR A 51 -22.14 -10.48 -30.66
CA TYR A 51 -21.56 -11.83 -30.70
C TYR A 51 -21.19 -12.30 -32.12
N ARG A 52 -21.97 -11.89 -33.13
CA ARG A 52 -21.78 -12.23 -34.56
C ARG A 52 -20.79 -11.34 -35.32
N TRP A 53 -20.32 -10.23 -34.73
CA TRP A 53 -19.53 -9.21 -35.43
C TRP A 53 -18.17 -9.03 -34.74
N GLU A 54 -17.25 -9.97 -34.99
CA GLU A 54 -16.01 -10.14 -34.22
C GLU A 54 -15.12 -8.89 -34.13
N ARG A 55 -15.06 -8.08 -35.21
CA ARG A 55 -14.29 -6.82 -35.22
C ARG A 55 -14.89 -5.75 -34.30
N LEU A 56 -16.21 -5.54 -34.36
CA LEU A 56 -16.89 -4.56 -33.50
C LEU A 56 -16.88 -5.02 -32.03
N ARG A 57 -17.03 -6.32 -31.78
CA ARG A 57 -16.90 -6.92 -30.46
C ARG A 57 -15.53 -6.63 -29.84
N GLY A 58 -14.46 -6.76 -30.61
CA GLY A 58 -13.10 -6.46 -30.16
C GLY A 58 -12.90 -4.98 -29.77
N ILE A 59 -13.45 -4.05 -30.56
CA ILE A 59 -13.39 -2.61 -30.27
C ILE A 59 -14.18 -2.27 -28.99
N CYS A 60 -15.39 -2.80 -28.85
CA CYS A 60 -16.21 -2.59 -27.65
C CYS A 60 -15.57 -3.19 -26.40
N MET A 61 -14.91 -4.34 -26.52
CA MET A 61 -14.17 -4.94 -25.41
C MET A 61 -12.95 -4.11 -25.00
N GLY A 62 -12.24 -3.52 -25.96
CA GLY A 62 -11.15 -2.57 -25.69
C GLY A 62 -11.64 -1.31 -24.97
N LEU A 63 -12.77 -0.75 -25.41
CA LEU A 63 -13.39 0.42 -24.77
C LEU A 63 -13.94 0.10 -23.36
N LEU A 64 -14.47 -1.10 -23.15
CA LEU A 64 -14.89 -1.57 -21.82
C LEU A 64 -13.71 -1.64 -20.86
N LEU A 65 -12.58 -2.21 -21.29
CA LEU A 65 -11.35 -2.27 -20.49
C LEU A 65 -10.80 -0.87 -20.17
N PHE A 66 -10.91 0.07 -21.11
CA PHE A 66 -10.56 1.47 -20.90
C PHE A 66 -11.45 2.12 -19.82
N VAL A 67 -12.78 1.95 -19.90
CA VAL A 67 -13.72 2.49 -18.90
C VAL A 67 -13.53 1.82 -17.54
N LEU A 68 -13.24 0.53 -17.49
CA LEU A 68 -12.90 -0.18 -16.25
C LEU A 68 -11.59 0.32 -15.62
N GLY A 69 -10.59 0.68 -16.45
CA GLY A 69 -9.37 1.34 -16.00
C GLY A 69 -9.64 2.70 -15.37
N ALA A 70 -10.47 3.52 -16.00
CA ALA A 70 -10.90 4.82 -15.48
C ALA A 70 -11.74 4.69 -14.19
N LEU A 71 -12.68 3.72 -14.14
CA LEU A 71 -13.46 3.40 -12.95
C LEU A 71 -12.58 2.99 -11.77
N ARG A 72 -11.55 2.18 -12.02
CA ARG A 72 -10.63 1.76 -10.98
C ARG A 72 -9.83 2.95 -10.45
N TYR A 73 -9.46 3.90 -11.31
CA TYR A 73 -8.78 5.12 -10.89
C TYR A 73 -9.70 6.01 -10.03
N GLU A 74 -10.91 6.28 -10.49
CA GLU A 74 -11.87 7.07 -9.73
C GLU A 74 -12.31 6.37 -8.44
N ALA A 75 -12.45 5.04 -8.43
CA ALA A 75 -12.71 4.29 -7.22
C ALA A 75 -11.58 4.41 -6.18
N ASP A 76 -10.32 4.47 -6.62
CA ASP A 76 -9.17 4.62 -5.71
C ASP A 76 -9.02 6.07 -5.21
N THR A 77 -9.53 7.05 -5.97
CA THR A 77 -9.34 8.49 -5.72
C THR A 77 -10.54 9.16 -5.05
N GLU A 78 -11.77 8.81 -5.44
CA GLU A 78 -13.03 9.42 -4.97
C GLU A 78 -13.80 8.58 -3.93
N LEU A 79 -13.59 7.26 -3.80
CA LEU A 79 -14.24 6.46 -2.74
C LEU A 79 -13.53 6.61 -1.38
N LEU A 80 -12.89 7.75 -1.14
CA LEU A 80 -12.47 8.11 0.21
C LEU A 80 -13.75 8.18 1.06
N PRO A 81 -13.85 7.41 2.17
CA PRO A 81 -15.03 7.40 3.01
C PRO A 81 -15.48 8.83 3.38
N PRO A 82 -16.78 9.08 3.63
CA PRO A 82 -17.26 10.40 4.04
C PRO A 82 -16.49 10.97 5.25
N ASP A 83 -16.14 10.08 6.16
CA ASP A 83 -15.32 10.23 7.37
C ASP A 83 -13.80 10.31 7.11
N HIS A 84 -13.37 10.40 5.85
CA HIS A 84 -11.96 10.44 5.52
C HIS A 84 -11.32 11.77 5.99
N MET A 85 -10.10 11.68 6.56
CA MET A 85 -9.34 12.81 7.11
C MET A 85 -9.20 14.02 6.17
N THR A 86 -9.28 13.82 4.85
CA THR A 86 -9.20 14.88 3.82
C THR A 86 -10.37 15.85 3.89
N ASN A 87 -11.54 15.38 4.31
CA ASN A 87 -12.80 16.14 4.30
C ASN A 87 -12.99 16.99 5.56
N ALA A 88 -12.23 16.72 6.62
CA ALA A 88 -12.24 17.49 7.84
C ALA A 88 -11.12 18.55 7.83
N ASP A 89 -11.36 19.73 8.41
CA ASP A 89 -10.37 20.81 8.54
C ASP A 89 -9.36 20.51 9.68
N LEU A 90 -8.64 19.41 9.52
CA LEU A 90 -7.69 18.85 10.50
C LEU A 90 -6.23 19.21 10.18
N PHE A 91 -5.99 19.67 8.95
CA PHE A 91 -4.63 19.92 8.48
C PHE A 91 -4.10 21.26 8.97
N ASP A 92 -2.79 21.30 9.14
CA ASP A 92 -2.03 22.44 9.62
C ASP A 92 -2.38 22.92 11.05
N ARG A 93 -3.12 22.10 11.80
CA ARG A 93 -3.43 22.30 13.22
C ARG A 93 -2.61 21.36 14.10
N ALA A 94 -2.41 21.75 15.37
CA ALA A 94 -1.90 20.84 16.37
C ALA A 94 -3.01 19.83 16.71
N ALA A 95 -2.68 18.55 16.69
CA ALA A 95 -3.63 17.48 16.93
C ALA A 95 -2.94 16.29 17.62
N VAL A 96 -3.72 15.53 18.38
CA VAL A 96 -3.37 14.20 18.84
C VAL A 96 -4.05 13.20 17.91
N ILE A 97 -3.25 12.40 17.22
CA ILE A 97 -3.74 11.36 16.31
C ILE A 97 -3.68 10.01 17.02
N ARG A 98 -4.74 9.21 16.91
CA ARG A 98 -4.81 7.83 17.38
C ARG A 98 -5.06 6.90 16.23
N GLY A 99 -4.34 5.79 16.19
CA GLY A 99 -4.45 4.83 15.11
C GLY A 99 -3.55 3.62 15.27
N VAL A 100 -3.63 2.71 14.31
CA VAL A 100 -2.89 1.43 14.30
C VAL A 100 -1.79 1.47 13.24
N ILE A 101 -0.61 0.93 13.56
CA ILE A 101 0.46 0.75 12.58
C ILE A 101 0.07 -0.38 11.62
N VAL A 102 -0.03 -0.05 10.32
CA VAL A 102 -0.45 -1.02 9.27
C VAL A 102 0.70 -1.59 8.45
N GLU A 103 1.89 -1.02 8.57
CA GLU A 103 3.10 -1.46 7.86
C GLU A 103 4.29 -1.56 8.81
N GLU A 104 5.23 -2.44 8.51
CA GLU A 104 6.47 -2.56 9.30
C GLU A 104 7.20 -1.20 9.35
N PRO A 105 7.54 -0.68 10.55
CA PRO A 105 8.26 0.57 10.65
C PRO A 105 9.64 0.52 9.99
N GLU A 106 9.87 1.42 9.05
CA GLU A 106 11.17 1.68 8.44
C GLU A 106 12.06 2.38 9.47
N ARG A 107 12.95 1.62 10.09
CA ARG A 107 13.89 2.10 11.12
C ARG A 107 15.24 2.42 10.48
N THR A 108 15.62 3.69 10.51
CA THR A 108 16.96 4.17 10.13
C THR A 108 17.70 4.67 11.36
N GLU A 109 19.01 4.92 11.26
CA GLU A 109 19.83 5.42 12.37
C GLU A 109 19.37 6.79 12.90
N GLU A 110 18.64 7.57 12.09
CA GLU A 110 18.22 8.94 12.45
C GLU A 110 16.72 9.12 12.64
N ARG A 111 15.89 8.15 12.22
CA ARG A 111 14.43 8.28 12.22
C ARG A 111 13.72 6.96 12.01
N ILE A 112 12.47 6.91 12.46
CA ILE A 112 11.54 5.82 12.23
C ILE A 112 10.36 6.36 11.40
N ARG A 113 10.00 5.65 10.33
CA ARG A 113 8.86 5.98 9.47
C ARG A 113 7.89 4.82 9.39
N PHE A 114 6.60 5.11 9.48
CA PHE A 114 5.56 4.08 9.35
C PHE A 114 4.26 4.68 8.86
N ALA A 115 3.43 3.84 8.23
CA ALA A 115 2.06 4.17 7.90
C ALA A 115 1.17 3.90 9.11
N LEU A 116 0.46 4.94 9.57
CA LEU A 116 -0.52 4.85 10.64
C LEU A 116 -1.92 4.98 10.04
N ALA A 117 -2.77 3.97 10.25
CA ALA A 117 -4.19 4.06 9.94
C ALA A 117 -4.89 4.79 11.08
N LEU A 118 -5.45 5.96 10.79
CA LEU A 118 -6.15 6.79 11.75
C LEU A 118 -7.49 6.17 12.13
N GLU A 119 -7.81 6.28 13.41
CA GLU A 119 -9.14 5.98 13.98
C GLU A 119 -9.77 7.26 14.51
N GLU A 120 -8.97 8.07 15.23
CA GLU A 120 -9.44 9.31 15.85
C GLU A 120 -8.38 10.42 15.75
N VAL A 121 -8.85 11.66 15.57
CA VAL A 121 -8.04 12.87 15.59
C VAL A 121 -8.65 13.84 16.58
N GLU A 122 -7.92 14.12 17.64
CA GLU A 122 -8.29 15.07 18.68
C GLU A 122 -7.59 16.42 18.42
N THR A 123 -8.40 17.47 18.30
CA THR A 123 -7.96 18.86 18.17
C THR A 123 -8.40 19.64 19.40
N ASP A 124 -7.85 20.84 19.60
CA ASP A 124 -8.26 21.73 20.71
C ASP A 124 -9.77 22.02 20.75
N SER A 125 -10.46 21.88 19.60
CA SER A 125 -11.89 22.16 19.44
C SER A 125 -12.82 20.96 19.58
N ALA A 126 -12.37 19.76 19.16
CA ALA A 126 -13.22 18.57 19.08
C ALA A 126 -12.42 17.31 18.77
N ILE A 127 -13.03 16.15 19.05
CA ILE A 127 -12.57 14.82 18.64
C ILE A 127 -13.33 14.41 17.37
N TYR A 128 -12.58 14.06 16.33
CA TYR A 128 -13.11 13.60 15.06
C TYR A 128 -12.77 12.12 14.86
N ARG A 129 -13.78 11.29 14.61
CA ARG A 129 -13.55 9.94 14.10
C ARG A 129 -13.29 10.03 12.61
N VAL A 130 -12.09 9.60 12.21
CA VAL A 130 -11.68 9.70 10.81
C VAL A 130 -11.04 8.43 10.33
N SER A 131 -11.24 8.14 9.06
CA SER A 131 -10.54 7.09 8.34
C SER A 131 -9.46 7.70 7.46
N GLY A 132 -8.41 6.92 7.20
CA GLY A 132 -7.30 7.33 6.33
C GLY A 132 -5.95 6.90 6.88
N ARG A 133 -4.93 6.95 6.04
CA ARG A 133 -3.56 6.60 6.42
C ARG A 133 -2.65 7.79 6.31
N VAL A 134 -1.76 7.93 7.29
CA VAL A 134 -0.77 9.01 7.33
C VAL A 134 0.63 8.45 7.49
N LEU A 135 1.58 9.08 6.80
CA LEU A 135 2.99 8.78 7.00
C LEU A 135 3.48 9.49 8.27
N VAL A 136 3.76 8.72 9.30
CA VAL A 136 4.38 9.23 10.53
C VAL A 136 5.89 9.15 10.38
N THR A 137 6.59 10.22 10.73
CA THR A 137 8.04 10.25 10.86
C THR A 137 8.42 10.70 12.28
N VAL A 138 9.07 9.82 13.01
CA VAL A 138 9.60 10.06 14.36
C VAL A 138 11.12 10.24 14.24
N LYS A 139 11.66 11.37 14.70
CA LYS A 139 13.11 11.64 14.62
C LYS A 139 13.92 10.85 15.65
N GLU A 140 13.32 10.50 16.78
CA GLU A 140 14.06 9.90 17.87
C GLU A 140 14.03 8.37 17.80
N VAL A 141 15.21 7.76 17.78
CA VAL A 141 15.40 6.31 17.63
C VAL A 141 15.32 5.66 19.01
N GLY A 142 14.11 5.35 19.43
CA GLY A 142 13.82 4.65 20.69
C GLY A 142 12.42 4.07 20.79
N LEU A 143 11.57 4.31 19.79
CA LEU A 143 10.21 3.79 19.76
C LEU A 143 10.21 2.29 19.43
N ALA A 144 9.96 1.47 20.44
CA ALA A 144 9.61 0.07 20.30
C ALA A 144 8.12 -0.06 19.96
N ALA A 145 7.77 0.29 18.71
CA ALA A 145 6.43 0.05 18.17
C ALA A 145 6.57 -0.82 16.92
N ASP A 146 5.73 -1.84 16.79
CA ASP A 146 5.66 -2.78 15.67
C ASP A 146 4.34 -2.65 14.90
N CYS A 147 4.27 -3.32 13.74
CA CYS A 147 3.01 -3.43 13.01
C CYS A 147 1.95 -4.14 13.86
N GLY A 148 0.76 -3.53 13.98
CA GLY A 148 -0.33 -4.00 14.84
C GLY A 148 -0.55 -3.11 16.08
N ASP A 149 0.48 -2.40 16.53
CA ASP A 149 0.38 -1.57 17.73
C ASP A 149 -0.50 -0.34 17.48
N ARG A 150 -1.27 0.07 18.49
CA ARG A 150 -2.00 1.33 18.46
C ARG A 150 -1.18 2.42 19.13
N LEU A 151 -1.03 3.52 18.43
CA LEU A 151 -0.27 4.68 18.87
C LEU A 151 -1.16 5.89 19.04
N SER A 152 -0.90 6.65 20.10
CA SER A 152 -1.42 8.01 20.28
C SER A 152 -0.25 8.99 20.19
N LEU A 153 -0.28 9.88 19.21
CA LEU A 153 0.83 10.78 18.88
C LEU A 153 0.37 12.23 18.83
N ARG A 154 1.09 13.13 19.52
CA ARG A 154 0.82 14.57 19.53
C ARG A 154 1.75 15.31 18.57
N GLY A 155 1.19 16.14 17.71
CA GLY A 155 1.99 16.83 16.70
C GLY A 155 1.14 17.66 15.75
N LYS A 156 1.60 17.80 14.51
CA LYS A 156 0.93 18.59 13.48
C LYS A 156 0.69 17.72 12.26
N LEU A 157 -0.59 17.54 11.92
CA LEU A 157 -1.00 16.85 10.70
C LEU A 157 -0.84 17.80 9.50
N ARG A 158 -0.11 17.38 8.48
CA ARG A 158 0.15 18.20 7.29
C ARG A 158 -0.24 17.48 6.01
N ARG A 159 -0.77 18.22 5.04
CA ARG A 159 -0.98 17.71 3.68
C ARG A 159 0.35 17.54 2.97
N GLY A 160 0.42 16.55 2.07
CA GLY A 160 1.49 16.46 1.09
C GLY A 160 1.58 17.77 0.30
N GLN A 161 2.80 18.24 0.05
CA GLN A 161 3.01 19.44 -0.75
C GLN A 161 2.83 19.09 -2.23
N PRO A 162 1.99 19.82 -2.96
CA PRO A 162 1.85 19.62 -4.40
C PRO A 162 3.12 20.10 -5.13
N ALA A 163 3.27 19.69 -6.39
CA ALA A 163 4.33 20.20 -7.24
C ALA A 163 4.23 21.74 -7.36
N ARG A 164 5.33 22.44 -7.03
CA ARG A 164 5.38 23.91 -7.08
C ARG A 164 5.68 24.45 -8.48
N ASN A 165 6.28 23.62 -9.33
CA ASN A 165 6.63 23.95 -10.71
C ASN A 165 6.21 22.79 -11.64
N PRO A 166 5.84 23.07 -12.89
CA PRO A 166 5.61 22.03 -13.89
C PRO A 166 6.81 21.09 -14.02
N GLY A 167 6.57 19.77 -13.99
CA GLY A 167 7.61 18.74 -14.05
C GLY A 167 8.39 18.50 -12.75
N ALA A 168 8.10 19.25 -11.67
CA ALA A 168 8.65 18.96 -10.36
C ALA A 168 7.95 17.77 -9.71
N PHE A 169 8.64 17.13 -8.76
CA PHE A 169 8.10 16.01 -8.01
C PHE A 169 6.89 16.44 -7.16
N ASP A 170 5.73 15.83 -7.42
CA ASP A 170 4.54 16.02 -6.61
C ASP A 170 4.53 15.02 -5.44
N TYR A 171 4.83 15.52 -4.24
CA TYR A 171 4.87 14.66 -3.06
C TYR A 171 3.47 14.26 -2.58
N ARG A 172 2.45 15.07 -2.86
CA ARG A 172 1.06 14.73 -2.54
C ARG A 172 0.59 13.56 -3.39
N GLU A 173 0.84 13.62 -4.68
CA GLU A 173 0.50 12.54 -5.62
C GLU A 173 1.27 11.27 -5.27
N PHE A 174 2.57 11.38 -4.97
CA PHE A 174 3.36 10.24 -4.52
C PHE A 174 2.79 9.55 -3.28
N LEU A 175 2.33 10.32 -2.29
CA LEU A 175 1.70 9.77 -1.09
C LEU A 175 0.34 9.14 -1.42
N ALA A 176 -0.48 9.80 -2.25
CA ALA A 176 -1.79 9.30 -2.66
C ALA A 176 -1.67 7.94 -3.39
N LEU A 177 -0.68 7.78 -4.27
CA LEU A 177 -0.38 6.51 -4.93
C LEU A 177 0.02 5.38 -3.96
N ARG A 178 0.42 5.71 -2.73
CA ARG A 178 0.67 4.75 -1.63
C ARG A 178 -0.54 4.60 -0.69
N GLY A 179 -1.68 5.21 -1.00
CA GLY A 179 -2.85 5.28 -0.13
C GLY A 179 -2.64 6.12 1.13
N LEU A 180 -1.63 7.01 1.14
CA LEU A 180 -1.29 7.89 2.23
C LEU A 180 -1.78 9.31 1.91
N HIS A 181 -2.52 9.92 2.83
CA HIS A 181 -3.22 11.19 2.56
C HIS A 181 -2.70 12.36 3.40
N GLY A 182 -1.64 12.14 4.17
CA GLY A 182 -0.99 13.16 4.96
C GLY A 182 0.33 12.70 5.55
N THR A 183 1.01 13.65 6.17
CA THR A 183 2.26 13.43 6.89
C THR A 183 2.13 13.95 8.31
N PHE A 184 2.76 13.24 9.24
CA PHE A 184 2.78 13.62 10.65
C PHE A 184 4.21 13.53 11.16
N TYR A 185 4.72 14.61 11.73
CA TYR A 185 6.10 14.69 12.18
C TYR A 185 6.17 14.79 13.70
N VAL A 186 6.90 13.87 14.31
CA VAL A 186 7.12 13.77 15.76
C VAL A 186 8.60 14.02 16.03
N LYS A 187 8.90 15.08 16.79
CA LYS A 187 10.28 15.51 17.06
C LYS A 187 10.91 14.75 18.21
N ARG A 188 10.14 14.46 19.25
CA ARG A 188 10.61 13.86 20.50
C ARG A 188 9.69 12.75 21.00
N VAL A 189 10.22 11.80 21.75
CA VAL A 189 9.45 10.67 22.30
C VAL A 189 8.35 11.13 23.27
N GLU A 190 8.48 12.26 23.96
CA GLU A 190 7.41 12.72 24.89
C GLU A 190 6.13 13.14 24.18
N GLN A 191 6.18 13.27 22.85
CA GLN A 191 5.00 13.49 22.02
C GLN A 191 4.24 12.19 21.72
N ILE A 192 4.76 11.04 22.15
CA ILE A 192 4.10 9.74 22.11
C ILE A 192 3.31 9.61 23.41
N VAL A 193 2.00 9.75 23.31
CA VAL A 193 1.10 9.82 24.48
C VAL A 193 0.82 8.42 25.02
N ALA A 194 0.68 7.43 24.13
CA ALA A 194 0.47 6.04 24.49
C ALA A 194 0.93 5.10 23.37
N VAL A 195 1.46 3.96 23.78
CA VAL A 195 1.66 2.78 22.93
C VAL A 195 0.82 1.69 23.56
N GLU A 196 -0.28 1.34 22.91
CA GLU A 196 -1.11 0.21 23.29
C GLU A 196 -0.72 -0.95 22.38
N ASP A 197 -0.09 -1.97 22.97
CA ASP A 197 0.14 -3.25 22.30
C ASP A 197 -1.23 -3.91 22.14
N LEU A 198 -1.89 -3.67 21.01
CA LEU A 198 -3.07 -4.43 20.68
C LEU A 198 -2.61 -5.76 20.14
N PRO A 199 -3.14 -6.87 20.68
CA PRO A 199 -2.89 -8.14 20.06
C PRO A 199 -3.38 -8.02 18.62
N GLY A 200 -2.45 -8.15 17.67
CA GLY A 200 -2.80 -8.31 16.27
C GLY A 200 -3.73 -9.53 16.09
N SER A 201 -3.88 -10.05 14.88
CA SER A 201 -4.44 -11.40 14.79
C SER A 201 -3.60 -12.31 15.72
N ARG A 202 -4.24 -13.11 16.58
CA ARG A 202 -3.51 -13.98 17.55
C ARG A 202 -2.40 -14.79 16.86
N VAL A 203 -2.60 -15.10 15.57
CA VAL A 203 -1.64 -15.73 14.69
C VAL A 203 -0.42 -14.85 14.40
N TYR A 204 -0.61 -13.55 14.12
CA TYR A 204 0.48 -12.61 13.91
C TYR A 204 1.39 -12.52 15.13
N GLU A 205 0.81 -12.39 16.32
CA GLU A 205 1.60 -12.31 17.56
C GLU A 205 2.28 -13.61 17.96
N TRP A 206 1.57 -14.74 17.86
CA TRP A 206 2.07 -16.01 18.37
C TRP A 206 2.99 -16.73 17.39
N LEU A 207 2.80 -16.53 16.08
CA LEU A 207 3.54 -17.23 15.04
C LEU A 207 4.40 -16.29 14.21
N VAL A 208 3.84 -15.21 13.68
CA VAL A 208 4.55 -14.38 12.69
C VAL A 208 5.64 -13.52 13.35
N ARG A 209 5.34 -12.84 14.46
CA ARG A 209 6.28 -11.96 15.17
C ARG A 209 7.51 -12.73 15.69
N PRO A 210 7.38 -13.90 16.37
CA PRO A 210 8.53 -14.64 16.87
C PRO A 210 9.37 -15.25 15.75
N VAL A 211 8.73 -15.78 14.70
CA VAL A 211 9.44 -16.35 13.54
C VAL A 211 10.21 -15.26 12.79
N ARG A 212 9.60 -14.10 12.53
CA ARG A 212 10.31 -12.96 11.91
C ARG A 212 11.47 -12.48 12.79
N GLY A 213 11.27 -12.42 14.11
CA GLY A 213 12.33 -12.09 15.07
C GLY A 213 13.50 -13.08 15.03
N ALA A 214 13.21 -14.39 15.05
CA ALA A 214 14.22 -15.45 14.97
C ALA A 214 14.99 -15.41 13.64
N ILE A 215 14.31 -15.20 12.51
CA ILE A 215 14.97 -15.04 11.20
C ILE A 215 15.88 -13.82 11.23
N ARG A 216 15.38 -12.68 11.73
CA ARG A 216 16.15 -11.43 11.83
C ARG A 216 17.42 -11.64 12.64
N GLU A 217 17.29 -12.26 13.81
CA GLU A 217 18.41 -12.51 14.72
C GLU A 217 19.42 -13.51 14.14
N THR A 218 18.95 -14.60 13.52
CA THR A 218 19.82 -15.55 12.81
C THR A 218 20.59 -14.87 11.69
N ILE A 219 19.95 -14.00 10.90
CA ILE A 219 20.66 -13.26 9.86
C ILE A 219 21.72 -12.34 10.47
N GLN A 220 21.38 -11.57 11.51
CA GLN A 220 22.32 -10.64 12.15
C GLN A 220 23.50 -11.34 12.84
N ARG A 221 23.31 -12.56 13.33
CA ARG A 221 24.39 -13.37 13.92
C ARG A 221 25.35 -13.93 12.89
N ASN A 222 24.86 -14.29 11.69
CA ASN A 222 25.66 -14.99 10.67
C ASN A 222 26.20 -14.07 9.56
N LEU A 223 25.57 -12.92 9.34
CA LEU A 223 25.88 -11.99 8.27
C LEU A 223 25.92 -10.56 8.81
N SER A 224 26.85 -9.77 8.29
CA SER A 224 26.95 -8.34 8.56
C SER A 224 26.98 -7.54 7.26
N GLY A 225 26.62 -6.26 7.33
CA GLY A 225 26.69 -5.34 6.19
C GLY A 225 25.69 -5.64 5.06
N PRO A 226 26.03 -5.33 3.80
CA PRO A 226 25.10 -5.41 2.66
C PRO A 226 24.41 -6.77 2.45
N PRO A 227 25.07 -7.93 2.62
CA PRO A 227 24.42 -9.24 2.50
C PRO A 227 23.30 -9.46 3.52
N ALA A 228 23.48 -9.00 4.76
CA ALA A 228 22.47 -9.11 5.80
C ALA A 228 21.24 -8.26 5.47
N GLY A 229 21.47 -7.01 5.03
CA GLY A 229 20.40 -6.10 4.61
C GLY A 229 19.62 -6.60 3.39
N LEU A 230 20.32 -7.18 2.41
CA LEU A 230 19.70 -7.83 1.24
C LEU A 230 18.81 -9.00 1.66
N LEU A 231 19.33 -9.92 2.49
CA LEU A 231 18.59 -11.10 2.91
C LEU A 231 17.38 -10.74 3.80
N GLN A 232 17.51 -9.75 4.67
CA GLN A 232 16.38 -9.21 5.45
C GLN A 232 15.33 -8.55 4.56
N GLY A 233 15.77 -7.75 3.57
CA GLY A 233 14.87 -7.19 2.56
C GLY A 233 14.11 -8.26 1.77
N MET A 234 14.77 -9.37 1.46
CA MET A 234 14.21 -10.47 0.67
C MET A 234 13.31 -11.42 1.47
N LEU A 235 13.63 -11.70 2.73
CA LEU A 235 12.88 -12.67 3.55
C LEU A 235 11.84 -12.00 4.44
N LEU A 236 12.12 -10.80 4.95
CA LEU A 236 11.27 -10.10 5.92
C LEU A 236 10.55 -8.90 5.32
N GLY A 237 10.82 -8.57 4.05
CA GLY A 237 10.27 -7.40 3.36
C GLY A 237 10.90 -6.06 3.78
N GLU A 238 11.98 -6.08 4.56
CA GLU A 238 12.65 -4.90 5.14
C GLU A 238 13.53 -4.17 4.12
N LYS A 239 12.95 -3.73 3.00
CA LYS A 239 13.66 -3.14 1.85
C LYS A 239 14.48 -1.90 2.21
N TYR A 240 14.14 -1.21 3.30
CA TYR A 240 14.87 -0.06 3.83
C TYR A 240 16.27 -0.43 4.35
N ARG A 241 16.54 -1.71 4.66
CA ARG A 241 17.86 -2.20 5.10
C ARG A 241 18.80 -2.57 3.95
N ILE A 242 18.31 -2.61 2.71
CA ILE A 242 19.14 -2.89 1.55
C ILE A 242 19.95 -1.62 1.23
N PRO A 243 21.30 -1.68 1.24
CA PRO A 243 22.11 -0.52 0.88
C PRO A 243 21.83 -0.05 -0.54
N ASP A 244 21.91 1.26 -0.77
CA ASP A 244 21.57 1.86 -2.07
C ASP A 244 22.53 1.39 -3.18
N GLU A 245 23.79 1.12 -2.85
CA GLU A 245 24.77 0.48 -3.73
C GLU A 245 24.27 -0.86 -4.29
N VAL A 246 23.66 -1.68 -3.43
CA VAL A 246 23.08 -2.98 -3.83
C VAL A 246 21.85 -2.75 -4.71
N LYS A 247 20.97 -1.81 -4.33
CA LYS A 247 19.80 -1.46 -5.16
C LYS A 247 20.23 -1.00 -6.56
N ASP A 248 21.30 -0.23 -6.66
CA ASP A 248 21.81 0.29 -7.93
C ASP A 248 22.45 -0.80 -8.79
N ILE A 249 23.16 -1.76 -8.18
CA ILE A 249 23.64 -2.95 -8.90
C ILE A 249 22.46 -3.74 -9.50
N PHE A 250 21.41 -3.98 -8.72
CA PHE A 250 20.21 -4.68 -9.20
C PHE A 250 19.47 -3.89 -10.28
N ARG A 251 19.43 -2.55 -10.20
CA ARG A 251 18.88 -1.70 -11.26
C ARG A 251 19.68 -1.80 -12.55
N ARG A 252 21.00 -1.67 -12.47
CA ARG A 252 21.90 -1.73 -13.64
C ARG A 252 21.90 -3.10 -14.32
N THR A 253 21.69 -4.16 -13.56
CA THR A 253 21.63 -5.55 -14.07
C THR A 253 20.23 -5.97 -14.53
N GLY A 254 19.23 -5.08 -14.44
CA GLY A 254 17.84 -5.41 -14.80
C GLY A 254 17.11 -6.30 -13.79
N LEU A 255 17.72 -6.60 -12.65
CA LEU A 255 17.20 -7.46 -11.59
C LEU A 255 16.38 -6.72 -10.53
N ALA A 256 16.10 -5.42 -10.71
CA ALA A 256 15.32 -4.61 -9.76
C ALA A 256 13.95 -5.23 -9.41
N HIS A 257 13.33 -5.97 -10.34
CA HIS A 257 12.07 -6.67 -10.10
C HIS A 257 12.19 -7.78 -9.04
N ALA A 258 13.35 -8.47 -8.96
CA ALA A 258 13.60 -9.49 -7.95
C ALA A 258 13.59 -8.93 -6.52
N LEU A 259 13.97 -7.66 -6.34
CA LEU A 259 13.91 -6.97 -5.05
C LEU A 259 12.47 -6.64 -4.61
N VAL A 260 11.51 -6.62 -5.55
CA VAL A 260 10.13 -6.16 -5.27
C VAL A 260 9.21 -7.31 -4.87
N ILE A 261 9.43 -8.53 -5.40
CA ILE A 261 8.56 -9.72 -5.28
C ILE A 261 8.51 -10.31 -3.85
N SER A 262 9.43 -9.92 -2.97
CA SER A 262 9.67 -10.57 -1.67
C SER A 262 8.56 -10.45 -0.61
N GLY A 263 7.54 -9.62 -0.78
CA GLY A 263 6.38 -9.59 0.13
C GLY A 263 5.42 -10.77 -0.06
N LEU A 264 5.35 -11.31 -1.29
CA LEU A 264 4.46 -12.43 -1.62
C LEU A 264 4.90 -13.71 -0.92
N HIS A 265 6.19 -13.90 -0.66
CA HIS A 265 6.70 -15.13 -0.06
C HIS A 265 6.25 -15.28 1.39
N VAL A 266 6.31 -14.21 2.20
CA VAL A 266 5.79 -14.22 3.57
C VAL A 266 4.26 -14.34 3.58
N GLY A 267 3.58 -13.64 2.67
CA GLY A 267 2.14 -13.78 2.49
C GLY A 267 1.71 -15.20 2.08
N LEU A 268 2.48 -15.86 1.22
CA LEU A 268 2.25 -17.23 0.77
C LEU A 268 2.51 -18.24 1.89
N VAL A 269 3.56 -18.04 2.68
CA VAL A 269 3.85 -18.88 3.86
C VAL A 269 2.76 -18.70 4.91
N ALA A 270 2.38 -17.46 5.23
CA ALA A 270 1.28 -17.17 6.16
C ALA A 270 -0.05 -17.73 5.65
N ALA A 271 -0.35 -17.58 4.36
CA ALA A 271 -1.54 -18.17 3.73
C ALA A 271 -1.50 -19.69 3.77
N PHE A 272 -0.36 -20.31 3.45
CA PHE A 272 -0.16 -21.76 3.52
C PHE A 272 -0.44 -22.29 4.92
N PHE A 273 0.07 -21.63 5.96
CA PHE A 273 -0.26 -21.95 7.35
C PHE A 273 -1.74 -21.69 7.66
N PHE A 274 -2.32 -20.56 7.26
CA PHE A 274 -3.72 -20.23 7.53
C PHE A 274 -4.70 -21.21 6.87
N THR A 275 -4.47 -21.58 5.60
CA THR A 275 -5.23 -22.62 4.90
C THR A 275 -4.94 -24.01 5.43
N GLY A 276 -3.69 -24.30 5.83
CA GLY A 276 -3.30 -25.57 6.41
C GLY A 276 -3.97 -25.81 7.77
N PHE A 277 -3.95 -24.83 8.67
CA PHE A 277 -4.64 -24.88 9.96
C PHE A 277 -6.17 -24.79 9.83
N GLY A 278 -6.70 -24.12 8.80
CA GLY A 278 -8.14 -24.15 8.49
C GLY A 278 -8.62 -25.51 7.98
N LEU A 279 -7.77 -26.26 7.27
CA LEU A 279 -8.05 -27.59 6.74
C LEU A 279 -7.92 -28.68 7.82
N PHE A 280 -6.95 -28.53 8.72
CA PHE A 280 -6.83 -29.29 9.96
C PHE A 280 -7.59 -28.58 11.08
N ARG A 281 -8.92 -28.73 11.14
CA ARG A 281 -9.78 -28.24 12.23
C ARG A 281 -9.24 -28.64 13.61
N LEU A 282 -8.30 -27.87 14.15
CA LEU A 282 -7.97 -27.86 15.57
C LEU A 282 -9.13 -27.13 16.25
N PRO A 283 -9.73 -27.72 17.30
CA PRO A 283 -10.88 -27.13 17.95
C PRO A 283 -10.52 -25.74 18.47
N ASP A 284 -11.29 -24.72 18.08
CA ASP A 284 -11.38 -23.45 18.81
C ASP A 284 -11.89 -23.75 20.22
N ARG A 285 -10.98 -24.12 21.12
CA ARG A 285 -11.24 -24.27 22.55
C ARG A 285 -10.27 -23.40 23.32
N ALA A 286 -10.68 -22.16 23.54
CA ALA A 286 -10.48 -21.41 24.78
C ALA A 286 -11.14 -20.03 24.65
N ALA A 287 -12.46 -20.02 24.66
CA ALA A 287 -13.21 -18.94 25.30
C ALA A 287 -13.56 -19.44 26.70
N CYS A 288 -13.32 -18.59 27.71
CA CYS A 288 -13.57 -18.77 29.14
C CYS A 288 -12.54 -19.61 29.92
N GLY A 289 -11.82 -18.89 30.80
CA GLY A 289 -10.81 -19.34 31.74
C GLY A 289 -9.97 -18.15 32.14
#